data_AF-A0A8X6RJV5-F1
#
_entry.id   AF-A0A8X6RJV5-F1
#
_cell.length_a   1.000
_cell.length_b   1.000
_cell.length_c   1.000
_cell.angle_alpha   90.00
_cell.angle_beta   90.00
_cell.angle_gamma   90.00
#
_symmetry.space_group_name_H-M   'P 1'
#
loop_
_entity.id
_entity.type
_entity.pdbx_description
1 polymer ?
#
loop_
_entity_poly.entity_id
_entity_poly.type
_entity_poly.pdbx_seq_one_letter_code
_entity_poly.pdbx_strand_id
1 'polypeptide(L)'
;MPVRPYIESAAMLSNPEIWCSKTVCRGQSPCSRCAEVGHDSADCKAKERCVNCKGDHSSFSRSCPTWLLEKEITAVKIKDKISYPEARRVVSSRTPVSGKAMRR
;
A
#
# COMPACT_ATOMS: atom_id res chain seq x y z
N MET A 1 18.75 28.41 1.04
CA MET A 1 18.20 27.20 1.70
C MET A 1 17.06 26.68 0.84
N PRO A 2 17.13 25.48 0.24
CA PRO A 2 16.03 24.98 -0.57
C PRO A 2 14.84 24.66 0.36
N VAL A 3 13.80 25.46 0.25
CA VAL A 3 12.53 25.25 0.96
C VAL A 3 11.94 23.95 0.43
N ARG A 4 11.71 22.98 1.32
CA ARG A 4 11.02 21.72 0.96
C ARG A 4 9.68 22.10 0.33
N PRO A 5 9.29 21.49 -0.81
CA PRO A 5 7.96 21.73 -1.36
C PRO A 5 6.93 21.38 -0.30
N TYR A 6 6.11 22.36 0.05
CA TYR A 6 4.96 22.17 0.92
C TYR A 6 3.99 21.24 0.21
N ILE A 7 3.85 20.02 0.71
CA ILE A 7 2.80 19.09 0.30
C ILE A 7 1.53 19.70 0.88
N GLU A 8 0.68 20.28 0.03
CA GLU A 8 -0.63 20.77 0.45
C GLU A 8 -1.32 19.65 1.21
N SER A 9 -1.55 19.90 2.50
CA SER A 9 -2.44 19.09 3.30
C SER A 9 -3.79 19.29 2.65
N ALA A 10 -4.22 18.33 1.83
CA ALA A 10 -5.47 18.40 1.10
C ALA A 10 -6.54 18.83 2.09
N ALA A 11 -7.05 20.04 1.89
CA ALA A 11 -8.13 20.58 2.69
C ALA A 11 -9.21 19.50 2.74
N MET A 12 -9.59 19.12 3.96
CA MET A 12 -10.65 18.18 4.24
C MET A 12 -11.94 18.75 3.63
N LEU A 13 -12.17 18.45 2.35
CA LEU A 13 -13.48 18.52 1.75
C LEU A 13 -14.30 17.50 2.53
N SER A 14 -15.12 18.02 3.43
CA SER A 14 -16.07 17.30 4.25
C SER A 14 -17.10 16.62 3.34
N ASN A 15 -16.69 15.51 2.74
CA ASN A 15 -17.59 14.52 2.19
C ASN A 15 -17.89 13.54 3.32
N PRO A 16 -19.17 13.34 3.70
CA PRO A 16 -19.54 12.42 4.77
C PRO A 16 -19.19 10.95 4.45
N GLU A 17 -18.73 10.65 3.24
CA GLU A 17 -18.40 9.29 2.78
C GLU A 17 -16.94 8.86 3.01
N ILE A 18 -16.04 9.77 3.44
CA ILE A 18 -14.61 9.46 3.58
C ILE A 18 -14.25 9.06 5.03
N TRP A 19 -15.15 9.33 5.99
CA TRP A 19 -14.99 8.87 7.36
C TRP A 19 -15.58 7.47 7.51
N CYS A 20 -14.77 6.45 7.24
CA CYS A 20 -15.07 5.10 7.72
C CYS A 20 -14.86 5.10 9.24
N SER A 21 -15.86 5.55 10.01
CA SER A 21 -15.91 5.19 11.43
C SER A 21 -15.90 3.67 11.51
N LYS A 22 -15.27 3.08 12.52
CA LYS A 22 -15.16 1.62 12.71
C LYS A 22 -16.51 0.86 12.60
N THR A 23 -17.63 1.59 12.68
CA THR A 23 -19.00 1.12 12.55
C THR A 23 -19.55 0.99 11.12
N VAL A 24 -18.94 1.63 10.10
CA VAL A 24 -19.53 1.72 8.74
C VAL A 24 -18.73 0.98 7.67
N CYS A 25 -17.54 0.47 8.00
CA CYS A 25 -16.83 -0.44 7.10
C CYS A 25 -17.52 -1.81 7.16
N ARG A 26 -18.27 -2.21 6.11
CA ARG A 26 -19.05 -3.48 6.04
C ARG A 26 -18.18 -4.76 6.07
N GLY A 27 -16.91 -4.68 6.44
CA GLY A 27 -16.00 -5.81 6.55
C GLY A 27 -15.11 -5.69 7.77
N GLN A 28 -14.87 -6.82 8.45
CA GLN A 28 -13.81 -6.90 9.45
C GLN A 28 -12.48 -6.64 8.73
N SER A 29 -11.80 -5.54 9.07
CA SER A 29 -10.46 -5.29 8.55
C SER A 29 -9.53 -6.40 9.03
N PRO A 30 -8.74 -7.04 8.14
CA PRO A 30 -7.78 -8.04 8.56
C PRO A 30 -6.77 -7.41 9.52
N CYS A 31 -6.36 -8.17 10.52
CA CYS A 31 -5.37 -7.74 11.48
C CYS A 31 -4.10 -7.30 10.75
N SER A 32 -3.62 -6.11 11.06
CA SER A 32 -2.45 -5.52 10.42
C SER A 32 -1.15 -6.28 10.70
N ARG A 33 -1.11 -7.06 11.79
CA ARG A 33 0.01 -7.94 12.17
C ARG A 33 -0.04 -9.30 11.51
N CYS A 34 -1.17 -10.00 11.58
CA CYS A 34 -1.25 -11.42 11.20
C CYS A 34 -2.19 -11.72 10.02
N ALA A 35 -2.77 -10.70 9.38
CA ALA A 35 -3.67 -10.83 8.24
C ALA A 35 -5.01 -11.54 8.50
N GLU A 36 -5.26 -12.03 9.72
CA GLU A 36 -6.50 -12.73 10.08
C GLU A 36 -7.62 -11.76 10.48
N VAL A 37 -8.84 -12.11 10.15
CA VAL A 37 -10.05 -11.38 10.55
C VAL A 37 -10.57 -11.92 11.89
N GLY A 38 -11.36 -11.12 12.62
CA GLY A 38 -12.01 -11.56 13.86
C GLY A 38 -11.33 -11.16 15.17
N HIS A 39 -10.30 -10.31 15.13
CA HIS A 39 -9.72 -9.71 16.33
C HIS A 39 -9.11 -8.33 16.06
N ASP A 40 -8.92 -7.55 17.13
CA ASP A 40 -8.25 -6.25 17.08
C ASP A 40 -6.73 -6.40 16.99
N SER A 41 -6.10 -5.55 16.17
CA SER A 41 -4.64 -5.56 16.01
C SER A 41 -3.87 -5.23 17.29
N ALA A 42 -4.51 -4.57 18.27
CA ALA A 42 -3.90 -4.19 19.55
C ALA A 42 -3.60 -5.43 20.42
N ASP A 43 -4.51 -6.40 20.44
CA ASP A 43 -4.41 -7.61 21.26
C ASP A 43 -3.86 -8.83 20.49
N CYS A 44 -3.42 -8.61 19.25
CA CYS A 44 -2.88 -9.66 18.40
C CYS A 44 -1.49 -10.14 18.89
N LYS A 45 -1.45 -11.40 19.33
CA LYS A 45 -0.23 -12.16 19.69
C LYS A 45 0.18 -13.21 18.65
N ALA A 46 -0.53 -13.27 17.52
CA ALA A 46 -0.27 -14.23 16.45
C ALA A 46 1.04 -13.90 15.71
N LYS A 47 1.59 -14.90 14.99
CA LYS A 47 2.77 -14.73 14.15
C LYS A 47 2.49 -13.66 13.08
N GLU A 48 3.48 -12.81 12.83
CA GLU A 48 3.35 -11.79 11.81
C GLU A 48 3.19 -12.40 10.42
N ARG A 49 2.21 -11.91 9.67
CA ARG A 49 1.92 -12.35 8.31
C ARG A 49 1.46 -11.18 7.48
N CYS A 50 2.07 -11.03 6.31
CA CYS A 50 1.81 -9.91 5.43
C CYS A 50 0.53 -10.14 4.62
N VAL A 51 -0.44 -9.23 4.70
CA VAL A 51 -1.64 -9.30 3.85
C VAL A 51 -1.30 -9.15 2.36
N ASN A 52 -0.21 -8.42 2.05
CA ASN A 52 0.14 -8.01 0.69
C ASN A 52 0.97 -9.06 -0.06
N CYS A 53 1.98 -9.65 0.59
CA CYS A 53 2.87 -10.64 -0.04
C CYS A 53 2.79 -12.03 0.60
N LYS A 54 1.96 -12.22 1.64
CA LYS A 54 1.81 -13.47 2.41
C LYS A 54 3.11 -13.98 3.05
N GLY A 55 4.10 -13.11 3.24
CA GLY A 55 5.37 -13.43 3.89
C GLY A 55 5.30 -13.38 5.43
N ASP A 56 6.33 -13.93 6.08
CA ASP A 56 6.53 -13.93 7.53
C ASP A 56 7.02 -12.57 8.06
N HIS A 57 6.24 -11.52 7.83
CA HIS A 57 6.46 -10.18 8.38
C HIS A 57 5.15 -9.41 8.49
N SER A 58 5.11 -8.37 9.32
CA SER A 58 3.93 -7.49 9.40
C SER A 58 3.71 -6.72 8.10
N SER A 59 2.47 -6.35 7.83
CA SER A 59 2.09 -5.64 6.60
C SER A 59 2.75 -4.26 6.44
N PHE A 60 3.32 -3.71 7.51
CA PHE A 60 4.06 -2.45 7.54
C PHE A 60 5.57 -2.61 7.32
N SER A 61 6.07 -3.84 7.17
CA SER A 61 7.50 -4.08 7.02
C SER A 61 8.04 -3.42 5.75
N ARG A 62 9.11 -2.64 5.90
CA ARG A 62 9.84 -2.01 4.79
C ARG A 62 10.63 -3.01 3.94
N SER A 63 10.76 -4.26 4.41
CA SER A 63 11.33 -5.36 3.63
C SER A 63 10.29 -6.06 2.74
N CYS A 64 9.01 -5.66 2.82
CA CYS A 64 7.98 -6.25 1.98
C CYS A 64 8.21 -5.92 0.49
N PRO A 65 8.28 -6.91 -0.42
CA PRO A 65 8.50 -6.66 -1.84
C PRO A 65 7.36 -5.82 -2.44
N THR A 66 6.12 -6.03 -2.01
CA THR A 66 4.97 -5.22 -2.43
C THR A 66 5.12 -3.77 -1.98
N TRP A 67 5.61 -3.52 -0.76
CA TRP A 67 5.86 -2.16 -0.27
C TRP A 67 6.97 -1.46 -1.05
N LEU A 68 8.05 -2.17 -1.36
CA LEU A 68 9.15 -1.64 -2.17
C LEU A 68 8.68 -1.24 -3.58
N LEU A 69 7.87 -2.09 -4.22
CA LEU A 69 7.29 -1.81 -5.52
C LEU A 69 6.37 -0.58 -5.50
N GLU A 70 5.46 -0.50 -4.53
CA GLU A 70 4.55 0.65 -4.38
C GLU A 70 5.29 1.96 -4.08
N LYS A 71 6.37 1.89 -3.31
CA LYS A 71 7.27 3.02 -3.07
C LYS A 71 7.91 3.50 -4.38
N GLU A 72 8.39 2.58 -5.21
CA GLU A 72 8.99 2.94 -6.50
C GLU A 72 7.96 3.55 -7.45
N ILE A 73 6.76 2.98 -7.54
CA ILE A 73 5.66 3.53 -8.36
C ILE A 73 5.34 4.95 -7.92
N THR A 74 5.23 5.18 -6.61
CA THR A 74 4.96 6.51 -6.06
C THR A 74 6.12 7.48 -6.34
N ALA A 75 7.37 7.02 -6.26
CA ALA A 75 8.54 7.83 -6.58
C ALA A 75 8.55 8.23 -8.06
N VAL A 76 8.28 7.30 -8.98
CA VAL A 76 8.18 7.56 -10.43
C VAL A 76 7.03 8.52 -10.73
N LYS A 77 5.86 8.31 -10.11
CA LYS A 77 4.70 9.20 -10.24
C LYS A 77 5.07 10.65 -9.90
N ILE A 78 5.76 10.88 -8.78
CA ILE A 78 6.14 12.23 -8.34
C ILE A 78 7.26 12.80 -9.21
N LYS A 79 8.27 11.98 -9.53
CA LYS A 79 9.45 12.39 -10.31
C LYS A 79 9.09 12.79 -11.73
N ASP A 80 8.29 11.96 -12.40
CA ASP A 80 7.95 12.11 -13.81
C ASP A 80 6.61 12.85 -14.00
N LYS A 81 5.90 13.17 -12.89
CA LYS A 81 4.59 13.84 -12.85
C LYS A 81 3.52 13.15 -13.72
N ILE A 82 3.59 11.84 -13.83
CA ILE A 82 2.66 11.01 -14.60
C ILE A 82 1.56 10.42 -13.72
N SER A 83 0.53 9.83 -14.34
CA SER A 83 -0.52 9.14 -13.60
C SER A 83 0.02 7.89 -12.90
N TYR A 84 -0.66 7.45 -11.84
CA TYR A 84 -0.30 6.20 -11.13
C TYR A 84 -0.28 4.94 -12.03
N PRO A 85 -1.28 4.68 -12.92
CA PRO A 85 -1.20 3.52 -13.82
C PRO A 85 -0.05 3.63 -14.83
N GLU A 86 0.34 4.84 -15.26
CA GLU A 86 1.55 5.04 -16.07
C GLU A 86 2.82 4.74 -15.29
N ALA A 87 2.95 5.27 -14.08
CA ALA A 87 4.09 4.99 -13.21
C ALA A 87 4.23 3.48 -12.93
N ARG A 88 3.11 2.78 -12.72
CA ARG A 88 3.09 1.31 -12.59
C ARG A 88 3.61 0.61 -13.84
N ARG A 89 3.20 1.04 -15.04
CA ARG A 89 3.72 0.49 -16.31
C ARG A 89 5.23 0.71 -16.45
N VAL A 90 5.73 1.87 -16.05
CA VAL A 90 7.16 2.21 -16.09
C VAL A 90 7.98 1.38 -15.10
N VAL A 91 7.48 1.17 -13.87
CA VAL A 91 8.18 0.31 -12.90
C VAL A 91 8.15 -1.15 -13.37
N SER A 92 7.00 -1.64 -13.82
CA SER A 92 6.87 -3.00 -14.37
C SER A 92 7.71 -3.26 -15.62
N SER A 93 8.05 -2.24 -16.40
CA SER A 93 8.95 -2.40 -17.55
C SER A 93 10.43 -2.41 -17.16
N ARG A 94 10.81 -1.73 -16.06
CA ARG A 94 12.18 -1.71 -15.52
C ARG A 94 12.53 -2.97 -14.74
N THR A 95 11.56 -3.49 -13.98
CA THR A 95 11.67 -4.79 -13.34
C THR A 95 10.98 -5.82 -14.24
N PRO A 96 11.69 -6.54 -15.13
CA PRO A 96 11.09 -7.69 -15.78
C PRO A 96 10.72 -8.67 -14.66
N VAL A 97 9.44 -8.72 -14.31
CA VAL A 97 8.91 -9.79 -13.46
C VAL A 97 9.18 -11.08 -14.22
N SER A 98 10.28 -11.75 -13.84
CA SER A 98 10.54 -13.12 -14.23
C SER A 98 9.30 -13.93 -13.85
N GLY A 99 8.53 -14.31 -14.85
CA GLY A 99 7.33 -15.12 -14.69
C GLY A 99 6.00 -14.38 -14.84
N LYS A 100 5.62 -14.06 -16.08
CA LYS A 100 4.44 -14.70 -16.68
C LYS A 100 4.73 -15.03 -18.14
N ALA A 101 5.08 -16.29 -18.35
CA ALA A 101 5.12 -16.90 -19.66
C ALA A 101 3.76 -16.71 -20.36
N MET A 102 3.84 -16.10 -21.54
CA MET A 102 2.90 -16.23 -22.65
C MET A 102 2.25 -17.62 -22.65
N ARG A 103 0.94 -17.70 -22.41
CA ARG A 103 0.17 -18.83 -22.91
C ARG A 103 -0.52 -18.39 -24.19
N ARG A 104 -0.10 -19.07 -25.26
CA ARG A 104 -0.68 -19.05 -26.61
C ARG A 104 -2.15 -19.41 -26.57
#